data_AF-A0A537DQR4-F1
#
_entry.id   AF-A0A537DQR4-F1
#
_cell.length_a   1.000
_cell.length_b   1.000
_cell.length_c   1.000
_cell.angle_alpha   90.00
_cell.angle_beta   90.00
_cell.angle_gamma   90.00
#
_symmetry.space_group_name_H-M   'P 1'
#
loop_
_entity.id
_entity.type
_entity.pdbx_description
1 polymer ?
#
loop_
_entity_poly.entity_id
_entity_poly.type
_entity_poly.pdbx_seq_one_letter_code
_entity_poly.pdbx_strand_id
1 'polypeptide(L)'
;MFRRHLKAVSGKAYRIEECIPFRFRCRQSTSRCVLQYTLRVADSSSGRRWDQWVTGLLYAAAGEAERLWRELRAADPPPEIPEQWLAFEPVGFIPDLQMLVQVFPYDRKLGNLRLVLGGALRQLEPLLLAGLEPGRWRAEQWTIEPMRYRTELGAALRYTLRARDRLTGKDETRRCYLKVYRNERGAQTFHLLRALTDKAGAGESPYRVVRPIVYVPELRTLALEEAQGTALQQMLLHGGDWRAALRAVARAVAAFNQADVPLTEHHCLADQLADVNRAASLVRWACPELRAQVKALTAAIEAGLTDVPPAPIHRDLKTDHIFLSGDQVIFIDLDSVVFGDPVRDPAHLVAHITARVGLDALPADEARRAAKVFVDEYFAHVPPAWRPQFELHCVGALIEVAGGIFKRQEPRWPEKVAAAVAAAHRTAAGTLR
;
A
#
# COMPACT_ATOMS: atom_id res chain seq x y z
N MET A 1 25.48 12.14 5.71
CA MET A 1 24.49 13.22 5.48
C MET A 1 23.55 13.42 6.65
N PHE A 2 22.56 12.55 6.91
CA PHE A 2 21.59 12.77 8.00
C PHE A 2 22.22 13.01 9.38
N ARG A 3 23.25 12.26 9.76
CA ARG A 3 24.04 12.48 10.99
C ARG A 3 24.59 13.90 11.16
N ARG A 4 24.92 14.58 10.06
CA ARG A 4 25.53 15.92 10.06
C ARG A 4 24.49 17.03 10.09
N HIS A 5 23.29 16.79 9.53
CA HIS A 5 22.33 17.86 9.24
C HIS A 5 21.00 17.75 10.00
N LEU A 6 20.61 16.56 10.48
CA LEU A 6 19.42 16.44 11.33
C LEU A 6 19.77 16.87 12.75
N LYS A 7 19.05 17.88 13.24
CA LYS A 7 19.21 18.41 14.60
C LYS A 7 18.24 17.70 15.53
N ALA A 8 18.76 17.12 16.61
CA ALA A 8 17.91 16.64 17.70
C ALA A 8 17.19 17.82 18.35
N VAL A 9 15.96 17.62 18.81
CA VAL A 9 15.29 18.66 19.61
C VAL A 9 16.03 18.88 20.94
N SER A 10 15.92 20.09 21.49
CA SER A 10 16.71 20.54 22.65
C SER A 10 16.71 19.53 23.81
N GLY A 11 17.88 19.29 24.40
CA GLY A 11 18.05 18.39 25.55
C GLY A 11 18.18 16.89 25.23
N LYS A 12 18.12 16.48 23.96
CA LYS A 12 18.21 15.06 23.55
C LYS A 12 19.48 14.75 22.77
N ALA A 13 20.15 13.65 23.13
CA ALA A 13 21.38 13.17 22.48
C ALA A 13 21.13 11.88 21.70
N TYR A 14 20.79 12.03 20.42
CA TYR A 14 20.45 10.90 19.54
C TYR A 14 21.55 10.58 18.53
N ARG A 15 21.82 9.29 18.36
CA ARG A 15 22.76 8.77 17.37
C ARG A 15 22.00 8.04 16.26
N ILE A 16 22.28 8.38 15.01
CA ILE A 16 21.76 7.64 13.85
C ILE A 16 22.74 6.49 13.54
N GLU A 17 22.33 5.26 13.75
CA GLU A 17 23.14 4.05 13.54
C GLU A 17 23.11 3.60 12.07
N GLU A 18 21.94 3.60 11.44
CA GLU A 18 21.76 3.16 10.05
C GLU A 18 20.81 4.08 9.27
N CYS A 19 20.88 4.01 7.93
CA CYS A 19 20.01 4.74 7.02
C CYS A 19 19.64 3.83 5.85
N ILE A 20 18.37 3.43 5.79
CA ILE A 20 17.86 2.43 4.84
C ILE A 20 16.84 3.12 3.93
N PRO A 21 17.09 3.28 2.61
CA PRO A 21 16.07 3.77 1.69
C PRO A 21 14.96 2.72 1.55
N PHE A 22 13.70 3.14 1.62
CA PHE A 22 12.55 2.22 1.46
C PHE A 22 11.51 2.76 0.47
N ARG A 23 11.68 3.97 -0.07
CA ARG A 23 10.84 4.46 -1.15
C ARG A 23 11.50 5.50 -2.02
N PHE A 24 11.26 5.37 -3.32
CA PHE A 24 11.52 6.36 -4.35
C PHE A 24 10.24 6.70 -5.12
N ARG A 25 10.01 7.99 -5.38
CA ARG A 25 8.97 8.48 -6.28
C ARG A 25 9.47 9.70 -7.05
N CYS A 26 9.53 9.58 -8.37
CA CYS A 26 9.67 10.74 -9.26
C CYS A 26 8.29 11.25 -9.66
N ARG A 27 8.07 12.56 -9.56
CA ARG A 27 6.85 13.23 -10.03
C ARG A 27 7.21 14.10 -11.22
N GLN A 28 6.92 13.59 -12.42
CA GLN A 28 7.17 14.27 -13.69
C GLN A 28 6.43 15.61 -13.79
N SER A 29 5.19 15.70 -13.29
CA SER A 29 4.38 16.93 -13.39
C SER A 29 4.87 18.12 -12.57
N THR A 30 5.76 17.91 -11.61
CA THR A 30 6.41 19.02 -10.86
C THR A 30 7.92 18.85 -10.81
N SER A 31 8.48 18.05 -11.72
CA SER A 31 9.91 17.76 -11.85
C SER A 31 10.62 17.63 -10.51
N ARG A 32 10.11 16.75 -9.63
CA ARG A 32 10.67 16.54 -8.29
C ARG A 32 10.79 15.07 -7.93
N CYS A 33 11.80 14.76 -7.13
CA CYS A 33 12.02 13.44 -6.56
C CYS A 33 11.69 13.45 -5.07
N VAL A 34 11.10 12.35 -4.62
CA VAL A 34 10.71 12.11 -3.24
C VAL A 34 11.37 10.80 -2.83
N LEU A 35 12.22 10.87 -1.81
CA LEU A 35 12.97 9.75 -1.25
C LEU A 35 12.52 9.55 0.20
N GLN A 36 12.23 8.33 0.62
CA GLN A 36 11.94 8.02 2.02
C GLN A 36 12.95 7.02 2.56
N TYR A 37 13.40 7.29 3.79
CA TYR A 37 14.41 6.51 4.50
C TYR A 37 13.93 6.14 5.89
N THR A 38 14.32 4.97 6.35
CA THR A 38 14.28 4.56 7.75
C THR A 38 15.65 4.84 8.35
N LEU A 39 15.70 5.67 9.38
CA LEU A 39 16.89 5.88 10.19
C LEU A 39 16.76 5.01 11.44
N ARG A 40 17.74 4.13 11.70
CA ARG A 40 17.83 3.48 13.02
C ARG A 40 18.46 4.46 13.98
N VAL A 41 17.73 4.83 15.03
CA VAL A 41 18.15 5.85 16.00
C VAL A 41 18.32 5.20 17.36
N ALA A 42 19.40 5.56 18.05
CA ALA A 42 19.67 5.18 19.42
C ALA A 42 19.70 6.43 20.32
N ASP A 43 19.05 6.34 21.47
CA ASP A 43 19.18 7.30 22.55
C ASP A 43 20.44 7.01 23.34
N SER A 44 21.37 7.98 23.34
CA SER A 44 22.66 7.83 24.00
C SER A 44 22.53 7.77 25.53
N SER A 45 21.42 8.28 26.09
CA SER A 45 21.19 8.31 27.54
C SER A 45 20.50 7.04 28.05
N SER A 46 19.47 6.56 27.34
CA SER A 46 18.65 5.42 27.77
C SER A 46 19.03 4.10 27.09
N GLY A 47 19.83 4.13 26.02
CA GLY A 47 20.14 2.97 25.18
C GLY A 47 18.96 2.49 24.32
N ARG A 48 17.80 3.17 24.39
CA ARG A 48 16.61 2.84 23.60
C ARG A 48 16.89 3.00 22.11
N ARG A 49 16.38 2.06 21.30
CA ARG A 49 16.46 2.10 19.83
C ARG A 49 15.08 2.15 19.19
N TRP A 50 14.95 2.87 18.08
CA TRP A 50 13.73 2.91 17.28
C TRP A 50 14.02 3.27 15.82
N ASP A 51 13.03 3.05 14.96
CA ASP A 51 13.04 3.44 13.56
C ASP A 51 12.38 4.81 13.39
N GLN A 52 13.11 5.76 12.81
CA GLN A 52 12.62 7.10 12.46
C GLN A 52 12.51 7.24 10.94
N TRP A 53 11.30 7.46 10.44
CA TRP A 53 11.12 7.76 9.02
C TRP A 53 11.45 9.22 8.70
N VAL A 54 12.16 9.43 7.60
CA VAL A 54 12.47 10.76 7.06
C VAL A 54 12.20 10.78 5.56
N THR A 55 11.72 11.92 5.07
CA THR A 55 11.45 12.16 3.65
C THR A 55 12.39 13.24 3.13
N GLY A 56 13.16 12.91 2.11
CA GLY A 56 13.92 13.86 1.30
C GLY A 56 13.13 14.31 0.08
N LEU A 57 13.02 15.62 -0.13
CA LEU A 57 12.42 16.24 -1.31
C LEU A 57 13.50 16.98 -2.10
N LEU A 58 13.66 16.59 -3.37
CA LEU A 58 14.57 17.20 -4.33
C LEU A 58 13.79 17.76 -5.51
N TYR A 59 14.20 18.91 -6.01
CA TYR A 59 13.55 19.62 -7.11
C TYR A 59 14.53 19.78 -8.26
N ALA A 60 14.05 19.71 -9.50
CA ALA A 60 14.89 19.89 -10.68
C ALA A 60 15.44 21.32 -10.78
N ALA A 61 14.65 22.32 -10.37
CA ALA A 61 15.10 23.70 -10.32
C ALA A 61 15.92 23.95 -9.04
N ALA A 62 17.12 24.51 -9.21
CA ALA A 62 18.02 24.85 -8.12
C ALA A 62 17.38 25.88 -7.16
N GLY A 63 17.68 25.77 -5.87
CA GLY A 63 17.17 26.69 -4.84
C GLY A 63 15.70 26.50 -4.43
N GLU A 64 14.88 25.79 -5.21
CA GLU A 64 13.46 25.54 -4.88
C GLU A 64 13.29 24.80 -3.54
N ALA A 65 14.13 23.78 -3.29
CA ALA A 65 14.10 23.04 -2.04
C ALA A 65 14.44 23.93 -0.84
N GLU A 66 15.41 24.84 -1.00
CA GLU A 66 15.84 25.77 0.04
C GLU A 66 14.79 26.85 0.31
N ARG A 67 14.19 27.40 -0.75
CA ARG A 67 13.08 28.36 -0.65
C ARG A 67 11.92 27.75 0.14
N LEU A 68 11.49 26.55 -0.24
CA LEU A 68 10.42 25.85 0.47
C LEU A 68 10.80 25.52 1.92
N TRP A 69 12.05 25.13 2.18
CA TRP A 69 12.52 24.93 3.55
C TRP A 69 12.40 26.20 4.41
N ARG A 70 12.83 27.36 3.88
CA ARG A 70 12.71 28.65 4.59
C ARG A 70 11.24 29.01 4.85
N GLU A 71 10.36 28.83 3.86
CA GLU A 71 8.91 29.03 4.01
C GLU A 71 8.33 28.15 5.12
N LEU A 72 8.64 26.85 5.13
CA LEU A 72 8.14 25.91 6.13
C LEU A 72 8.68 26.18 7.54
N ARG A 73 9.92 26.71 7.65
CA ARG A 73 10.53 27.08 8.94
C ARG A 73 9.98 28.40 9.49
N ALA A 74 9.62 29.33 8.60
CA ALA A 74 9.04 30.62 8.98
C ALA A 74 7.56 30.52 9.38
N ALA A 75 6.88 29.45 8.98
CA ALA A 75 5.53 29.15 9.45
C ALA A 75 5.55 28.75 10.95
N ASP A 76 5.02 29.62 11.80
CA ASP A 76 4.96 29.51 13.27
C ASP A 76 3.73 28.69 13.76
N PRO A 77 3.79 28.03 14.93
CA PRO A 77 4.78 27.02 15.36
C PRO A 77 4.46 25.65 14.74
N PRO A 78 5.35 24.63 14.83
CA PRO A 78 4.99 23.26 14.45
C PRO A 78 3.77 22.82 15.26
N PRO A 79 2.61 22.56 14.62
CA PRO A 79 1.41 22.19 15.35
C PRO A 79 1.62 20.84 16.05
N GLU A 80 1.12 20.71 17.29
CA GLU A 80 1.33 19.64 18.27
C GLU A 80 1.74 18.28 17.66
N ILE A 81 3.05 18.07 17.49
CA ILE A 81 3.60 16.73 17.27
C ILE A 81 3.77 16.14 18.67
N PRO A 82 3.21 14.95 18.96
CA PRO A 82 3.34 14.38 20.29
C PRO A 82 4.81 14.13 20.63
N GLU A 83 5.20 14.39 21.88
CA GLU A 83 6.61 14.39 22.31
C GLU A 83 7.33 13.07 21.99
N GLN A 84 6.61 11.94 22.10
CA GLN A 84 7.11 10.60 21.78
C GLN A 84 7.54 10.42 20.30
N TRP A 85 7.05 11.28 19.41
CA TRP A 85 7.38 11.30 17.99
C TRP A 85 8.40 12.40 17.62
N LEU A 86 8.74 13.27 18.57
CA LEU A 86 9.58 14.44 18.34
C LEU A 86 11.03 14.16 18.72
N ALA A 87 11.73 13.41 17.87
CA ALA A 87 13.15 13.09 18.06
C ALA A 87 14.08 14.18 17.47
N PHE A 88 13.78 14.63 16.26
CA PHE A 88 14.53 15.65 15.53
C PHE A 88 13.64 16.83 15.19
N GLU A 89 14.24 17.95 14.82
CA GLU A 89 13.52 19.07 14.24
C GLU A 89 12.64 18.57 13.07
N PRO A 90 11.34 18.94 13.01
CA PRO A 90 10.40 18.40 12.02
C PRO A 90 10.79 18.64 10.56
N VAL A 91 11.55 19.73 10.31
CA VAL A 91 11.98 20.15 8.99
C VAL A 91 13.46 20.52 9.01
N GLY A 92 14.23 20.00 8.06
CA GLY A 92 15.65 20.30 7.89
C GLY A 92 16.02 20.54 6.43
N PHE A 93 17.26 20.97 6.20
CA PHE A 93 17.81 21.17 4.87
C PHE A 93 19.23 20.60 4.77
N ILE A 94 19.51 19.91 3.68
CA ILE A 94 20.84 19.38 3.36
C ILE A 94 21.37 20.12 2.13
N PRO A 95 22.27 21.11 2.30
CA PRO A 95 22.76 21.96 1.21
C PRO A 95 23.45 21.17 0.09
N ASP A 96 24.30 20.20 0.45
CA ASP A 96 25.08 19.37 -0.49
C ASP A 96 24.20 18.58 -1.47
N LEU A 97 22.95 18.31 -1.09
CA LEU A 97 21.98 17.58 -1.91
C LEU A 97 20.84 18.47 -2.42
N GLN A 98 20.83 19.76 -2.09
CA GLN A 98 19.70 20.67 -2.31
C GLN A 98 18.37 20.00 -1.89
N MET A 99 18.38 19.40 -0.70
CA MET A 99 17.31 18.51 -0.25
C MET A 99 16.62 19.06 0.99
N LEU A 100 15.31 19.32 0.85
CA LEU A 100 14.41 19.55 1.98
C LEU A 100 14.14 18.20 2.67
N VAL A 101 14.28 18.17 3.98
CA VAL A 101 14.01 16.98 4.80
C VAL A 101 12.81 17.23 5.69
N GLN A 102 11.86 16.29 5.69
CA GLN A 102 10.74 16.23 6.63
C GLN A 102 10.90 15.00 7.52
N VAL A 103 10.76 15.16 8.83
CA VAL A 103 10.85 14.08 9.81
C VAL A 103 9.44 13.64 10.19
N PHE A 104 9.10 12.37 9.96
CA PHE A 104 7.79 11.82 10.34
C PHE A 104 7.54 12.05 11.83
N PRO A 105 6.34 12.49 12.25
CA PRO A 105 5.10 12.54 11.47
C PRO A 105 4.81 13.87 10.77
N TYR A 106 5.77 14.80 10.74
CA TYR A 106 5.58 16.03 9.99
C TYR A 106 5.49 15.74 8.49
N ASP A 107 4.39 16.20 7.88
CA ASP A 107 4.17 16.12 6.45
C ASP A 107 3.33 17.32 6.01
N ARG A 108 3.92 18.18 5.18
CA ARG A 108 3.31 19.43 4.69
C ARG A 108 2.00 19.24 3.91
N LYS A 109 1.71 18.02 3.42
CA LYS A 109 0.48 17.70 2.66
C LYS A 109 -0.45 16.75 3.44
N LEU A 110 -0.04 16.27 4.61
CA LEU A 110 -0.83 15.44 5.53
C LEU A 110 -0.84 16.08 6.92
N GLY A 111 -1.28 17.33 7.02
CA GLY A 111 -1.29 18.08 8.30
C GLY A 111 -2.18 17.46 9.39
N ASN A 112 -3.14 16.62 9.00
CA ASN A 112 -4.01 15.83 9.87
C ASN A 112 -3.30 14.64 10.53
N LEU A 113 -2.19 14.13 9.96
CA LEU A 113 -1.50 12.93 10.44
C LEU A 113 -1.00 13.06 11.88
N ARG A 114 -0.42 14.21 12.23
CA ARG A 114 0.05 14.50 13.59
C ARG A 114 -1.09 14.56 14.61
N LEU A 115 -2.26 15.08 14.22
CA LEU A 115 -3.45 15.16 15.08
C LEU A 115 -3.96 13.76 15.40
N VAL A 116 -4.02 12.90 14.36
CA VAL A 116 -4.38 11.49 14.51
C VAL A 116 -3.42 10.77 15.45
N LEU A 117 -2.11 10.93 15.26
CA LEU A 117 -1.08 10.35 16.13
C LEU A 117 -1.08 10.92 17.56
N GLY A 118 -1.58 12.15 17.74
CA GLY A 118 -1.80 12.80 19.03
C GLY A 118 -3.08 12.38 19.74
N GLY A 119 -3.84 11.42 19.20
CA GLY A 119 -5.02 10.88 19.85
C GLY A 119 -6.30 11.68 19.61
N ALA A 120 -6.36 12.49 18.53
CA ALA A 120 -7.60 13.17 18.12
C ALA A 120 -8.74 12.19 17.78
N LEU A 121 -8.44 10.91 17.59
CA LEU A 121 -9.41 9.84 17.33
C LEU A 121 -9.85 9.05 18.57
N ARG A 122 -9.63 9.55 19.79
CA ARG A 122 -10.19 8.92 21.00
C ARG A 122 -11.72 8.80 20.98
N GLN A 123 -12.40 9.63 20.20
CA GLN A 123 -13.84 9.50 19.93
C GLN A 123 -14.25 8.17 19.27
N LEU A 124 -13.29 7.36 18.77
CA LEU A 124 -13.55 6.01 18.27
C LEU A 124 -13.74 4.96 19.37
N GLU A 125 -13.29 5.23 20.61
CA GLU A 125 -13.33 4.23 21.69
C GLU A 125 -14.72 3.60 21.91
N PRO A 126 -15.84 4.37 21.96
CA PRO A 126 -17.16 3.78 22.09
C PRO A 126 -17.54 2.86 20.93
N LEU A 127 -17.12 3.21 19.70
CA LEU A 127 -17.39 2.39 18.50
C LEU A 127 -16.59 1.08 18.51
N LEU A 128 -15.37 1.09 19.05
CA LEU A 128 -14.53 -0.11 19.16
C LEU A 128 -14.99 -1.05 20.29
N LEU A 129 -15.66 -0.50 21.30
CA LEU A 129 -16.29 -1.26 22.36
C LEU A 129 -17.73 -1.68 22.01
N ALA A 130 -18.25 -1.28 20.84
CA ALA A 130 -19.55 -1.74 20.37
C ALA A 130 -19.56 -3.28 20.24
N GLY A 131 -20.61 -3.91 20.75
CA GLY A 131 -20.70 -5.37 20.86
C GLY A 131 -20.20 -5.94 22.19
N LEU A 132 -19.59 -5.12 23.04
CA LEU A 132 -19.42 -5.41 24.46
C LEU A 132 -20.60 -4.82 25.26
N GLU A 133 -20.83 -5.33 26.47
CA GLU A 133 -21.90 -4.86 27.34
C GLU A 133 -21.71 -3.36 27.68
N PRO A 134 -22.68 -2.49 27.36
CA PRO A 134 -22.58 -1.05 27.60
C PRO A 134 -22.31 -0.73 29.07
N GLY A 135 -21.40 0.20 29.34
CA GLY A 135 -21.05 0.64 30.71
C GLY A 135 -20.21 -0.35 31.52
N ARG A 136 -20.13 -1.63 31.14
CA ARG A 136 -19.31 -2.65 31.80
C ARG A 136 -17.83 -2.57 31.44
N TRP A 137 -17.52 -2.19 30.21
CA TRP A 137 -16.14 -2.11 29.72
C TRP A 137 -15.61 -0.69 29.75
N ARG A 138 -14.38 -0.51 30.25
CA ARG A 138 -13.69 0.78 30.30
C ARG A 138 -12.41 0.72 29.47
N ALA A 139 -12.24 1.68 28.56
CA ALA A 139 -10.95 1.92 27.92
C ALA A 139 -9.90 2.33 28.97
N GLU A 140 -8.76 1.63 29.00
CA GLU A 140 -7.65 1.91 29.92
C GLU A 140 -6.45 2.50 29.19
N GLN A 141 -6.08 1.90 28.06
CA GLN A 141 -4.88 2.27 27.31
C GLN A 141 -5.14 2.15 25.81
N TRP A 142 -4.50 3.01 25.03
CA TRP A 142 -4.50 2.92 23.59
C TRP A 142 -3.10 3.13 23.03
N THR A 143 -2.82 2.51 21.89
CA THR A 143 -1.58 2.72 21.13
C THR A 143 -1.91 2.94 19.65
N ILE A 144 -1.09 3.77 19.00
CA ILE A 144 -1.13 3.97 17.55
C ILE A 144 0.23 3.61 16.98
N GLU A 145 0.24 2.65 16.06
CA GLU A 145 1.44 2.15 15.42
C GLU A 145 1.38 2.42 13.91
N PRO A 146 2.31 3.21 13.35
CA PRO A 146 2.37 3.43 11.91
C PRO A 146 2.73 2.14 11.17
N MET A 147 1.85 1.68 10.29
CA MET A 147 2.07 0.47 9.49
C MET A 147 2.63 0.80 8.10
N ARG A 148 2.15 1.90 7.52
CA ARG A 148 2.57 2.35 6.19
C ARG A 148 2.48 3.86 6.11
N TYR A 149 3.53 4.50 5.61
CA TYR A 149 3.53 5.93 5.35
C TYR A 149 3.91 6.20 3.89
N ARG A 150 3.00 6.86 3.17
CA ARG A 150 3.21 7.34 1.81
C ARG A 150 3.24 8.87 1.86
N THR A 151 4.43 9.45 1.94
CA THR A 151 4.57 10.90 2.10
C THR A 151 3.73 11.68 1.08
N GLU A 152 3.02 12.67 1.60
CA GLU A 152 2.10 13.57 0.90
C GLU A 152 0.92 12.87 0.20
N LEU A 153 0.65 11.59 0.51
CA LEU A 153 -0.47 10.81 -0.03
C LEU A 153 -1.39 10.29 1.06
N GLY A 154 -0.82 9.61 2.05
CA GLY A 154 -1.57 9.09 3.19
C GLY A 154 -0.73 8.18 4.10
N ALA A 155 -1.33 7.75 5.20
CA ALA A 155 -0.76 6.79 6.13
C ALA A 155 -1.79 5.74 6.53
N ALA A 156 -1.34 4.52 6.80
CA ALA A 156 -2.12 3.49 7.46
C ALA A 156 -1.52 3.24 8.84
N LEU A 157 -2.34 3.33 9.87
CA LEU A 157 -1.95 3.19 11.27
C LEU A 157 -2.78 2.08 11.91
N ARG A 158 -2.19 1.29 12.80
CA ARG A 158 -2.90 0.33 13.64
C ARG A 158 -3.24 1.01 14.96
N TYR A 159 -4.52 1.09 15.29
CA TYR A 159 -5.01 1.56 16.58
C TYR A 159 -5.36 0.34 17.44
N THR A 160 -4.74 0.24 18.61
CA THR A 160 -5.04 -0.83 19.58
C THR A 160 -5.60 -0.22 20.84
N LEU A 161 -6.77 -0.69 21.27
CA LEU A 161 -7.44 -0.31 22.50
C LEU A 161 -7.42 -1.49 23.47
N ARG A 162 -6.89 -1.26 24.67
CA ARG A 162 -7.05 -2.18 25.81
C ARG A 162 -8.19 -1.68 26.68
N ALA A 163 -9.14 -2.55 26.93
CA ALA A 163 -10.28 -2.28 27.77
C ALA A 163 -10.39 -3.33 28.88
N ARG A 164 -10.96 -2.93 30.00
CA ARG A 164 -11.14 -3.79 31.16
C ARG A 164 -12.60 -3.86 31.57
N ASP A 165 -13.05 -5.08 31.86
CA ASP A 165 -14.35 -5.36 32.45
C ASP A 165 -14.36 -4.89 33.90
N ARG A 166 -15.26 -3.96 34.23
CA ARG A 166 -15.37 -3.37 35.56
C ARG A 166 -15.82 -4.37 36.63
N LEU A 167 -16.51 -5.45 36.26
CA LEU A 167 -17.06 -6.42 37.20
C LEU A 167 -16.10 -7.57 37.44
N THR A 168 -15.55 -8.13 36.37
CA THR A 168 -14.70 -9.33 36.45
C THR A 168 -13.22 -9.01 36.49
N GLY A 169 -12.84 -7.77 36.15
CA GLY A 169 -11.45 -7.36 35.98
C GLY A 169 -10.78 -7.95 34.74
N LYS A 170 -11.52 -8.64 33.86
CA LYS A 170 -11.02 -9.25 32.62
C LYS A 170 -10.58 -8.17 31.63
N ASP A 171 -9.42 -8.39 31.01
CA ASP A 171 -8.91 -7.53 29.94
C ASP A 171 -9.38 -8.01 28.57
N GLU A 172 -9.61 -7.05 27.67
CA GLU A 172 -9.96 -7.25 26.28
C GLU A 172 -9.16 -6.29 25.40
N THR A 173 -8.68 -6.78 24.27
CA THR A 173 -8.00 -5.95 23.26
C THR A 173 -8.87 -5.82 22.02
N ARG A 174 -9.08 -4.58 21.57
CA ARG A 174 -9.75 -4.25 20.30
C ARG A 174 -8.76 -3.57 19.37
N ARG A 175 -8.84 -3.87 18.08
CA ARG A 175 -7.97 -3.28 17.06
C ARG A 175 -8.78 -2.76 15.89
N CYS A 176 -8.31 -1.65 15.32
CA CYS A 176 -8.78 -1.15 14.04
C CYS A 176 -7.61 -0.53 13.26
N TYR A 177 -7.83 -0.29 11.97
CA TYR A 177 -6.86 0.34 11.09
C TYR A 177 -7.37 1.72 10.65
N LEU A 178 -6.51 2.72 10.82
CA LEU A 178 -6.78 4.11 10.46
C LEU A 178 -6.07 4.45 9.16
N LYS A 179 -6.83 4.79 8.13
CA LYS A 179 -6.29 5.31 6.87
C LYS A 179 -6.44 6.83 6.85
N VAL A 180 -5.32 7.53 6.98
CA VAL A 180 -5.22 8.99 6.95
C VAL A 180 -5.00 9.44 5.52
N TYR A 181 -5.91 10.26 4.99
CA TYR A 181 -5.88 10.73 3.61
C TYR A 181 -5.46 12.21 3.54
N ARG A 182 -4.85 12.60 2.42
CA ARG A 182 -4.59 14.01 2.10
C ARG A 182 -5.84 14.77 1.65
N ASN A 183 -6.83 14.05 1.14
CA ASN A 183 -8.03 14.56 0.47
C ASN A 183 -9.26 13.72 0.88
N GLU A 184 -10.42 14.03 0.31
CA GLU A 184 -11.70 13.37 0.63
C GLU A 184 -11.89 11.97 0.02
N ARG A 185 -10.84 11.34 -0.52
CA ARG A 185 -10.95 9.97 -1.08
C ARG A 185 -11.47 8.97 -0.05
N GLY A 186 -11.11 9.16 1.23
CA GLY A 186 -11.59 8.31 2.32
C GLY A 186 -13.11 8.30 2.49
N ALA A 187 -13.80 9.42 2.19
CA ALA A 187 -15.26 9.48 2.23
C ALA A 187 -15.89 8.59 1.15
N GLN A 188 -15.38 8.66 -0.07
CA GLN A 188 -15.83 7.82 -1.20
C GLN A 188 -15.62 6.34 -0.87
N THR A 189 -14.43 5.99 -0.37
CA THR A 189 -14.12 4.61 0.04
C THR A 189 -15.03 4.14 1.19
N PHE A 190 -15.35 4.99 2.16
CA PHE A 190 -16.29 4.66 3.23
C PHE A 190 -17.67 4.28 2.69
N HIS A 191 -18.24 5.08 1.78
CA HIS A 191 -19.53 4.80 1.16
C HIS A 191 -19.51 3.51 0.34
N LEU A 192 -18.46 3.28 -0.45
CA LEU A 192 -18.29 2.04 -1.22
C LEU A 192 -18.24 0.81 -0.30
N LEU A 193 -17.39 0.85 0.73
CA LEU A 193 -17.25 -0.26 1.68
C LEU A 193 -18.55 -0.54 2.44
N ARG A 194 -19.33 0.52 2.76
CA ARG A 194 -20.66 0.37 3.37
C ARG A 194 -21.61 -0.40 2.46
N ALA A 195 -21.75 0.05 1.21
CA ALA A 195 -22.61 -0.59 0.23
C ALA A 195 -22.24 -2.06 -0.01
N LEU A 196 -20.94 -2.35 -0.14
CA LEU A 196 -20.43 -3.71 -0.31
C LEU A 196 -20.66 -4.59 0.94
N THR A 197 -20.53 -4.03 2.13
CA THR A 197 -20.81 -4.73 3.39
C THR A 197 -22.28 -5.08 3.51
N ASP A 198 -23.18 -4.15 3.18
CA ASP A 198 -24.63 -4.35 3.28
C ASP A 198 -25.12 -5.41 2.29
N LYS A 199 -24.60 -5.39 1.06
CA LYS A 199 -24.90 -6.41 0.04
C LYS A 199 -24.43 -7.81 0.45
N ALA A 200 -23.24 -7.92 1.06
CA ALA A 200 -22.72 -9.19 1.55
C ALA A 200 -23.48 -9.74 2.77
N GLY A 201 -24.20 -8.90 3.53
CA GLY A 201 -25.07 -9.35 4.62
C GLY A 201 -26.39 -9.99 4.13
N ALA A 202 -26.78 -9.74 2.88
CA ALA A 202 -28.04 -10.18 2.30
C ALA A 202 -27.95 -11.50 1.49
N GLY A 203 -26.75 -12.07 1.30
CA GLY A 203 -26.56 -13.33 0.57
C GLY A 203 -25.18 -13.96 0.75
N GLU A 204 -25.00 -15.17 0.25
CA GLU A 204 -23.72 -15.90 0.27
C GLU A 204 -22.79 -15.41 -0.86
N SER A 205 -22.05 -14.34 -0.61
CA SER A 205 -20.95 -13.91 -1.48
C SER A 205 -19.67 -14.68 -1.16
N PRO A 206 -18.91 -15.19 -2.17
CA PRO A 206 -17.63 -15.87 -1.93
C PRO A 206 -16.54 -14.92 -1.40
N TYR A 207 -16.81 -13.61 -1.36
CA TYR A 207 -15.93 -12.61 -0.77
C TYR A 207 -16.67 -11.63 0.12
N ARG A 208 -15.93 -11.05 1.05
CA ARG A 208 -16.30 -9.88 1.85
C ARG A 208 -15.26 -8.77 1.65
N VAL A 209 -15.58 -7.58 2.10
CA VAL A 209 -14.64 -6.48 2.22
C VAL A 209 -14.41 -6.15 3.68
N VAL A 210 -13.28 -5.52 3.99
CA VAL A 210 -13.06 -4.98 5.34
C VAL A 210 -14.19 -4.02 5.73
N ARG A 211 -14.75 -4.24 6.92
CA ARG A 211 -15.87 -3.43 7.40
C ARG A 211 -15.40 -2.01 7.74
N PRO A 212 -16.06 -0.98 7.21
CA PRO A 212 -15.80 0.38 7.62
C PRO A 212 -16.50 0.68 8.95
N ILE A 213 -15.75 1.24 9.90
CA ILE A 213 -16.28 1.66 11.22
C ILE A 213 -16.88 3.06 11.08
N VAL A 214 -16.06 4.02 10.67
CA VAL A 214 -16.46 5.43 10.50
C VAL A 214 -15.45 6.18 9.64
N TYR A 215 -15.91 7.20 8.92
CA TYR A 215 -15.06 8.24 8.35
C TYR A 215 -15.19 9.52 9.17
N VAL A 216 -14.06 10.11 9.56
CA VAL A 216 -14.00 11.38 10.30
C VAL A 216 -13.53 12.48 9.35
N PRO A 217 -14.43 13.32 8.81
CA PRO A 217 -14.12 14.32 7.78
C PRO A 217 -13.07 15.34 8.23
N GLU A 218 -13.15 15.80 9.48
CA GLU A 218 -12.27 16.84 10.05
C GLU A 218 -10.80 16.36 10.06
N LEU A 219 -10.61 15.05 10.19
CA LEU A 219 -9.30 14.41 10.20
C LEU A 219 -9.00 13.68 8.89
N ARG A 220 -9.90 13.71 7.90
CA ARG A 220 -9.82 12.92 6.64
C ARG A 220 -9.34 11.51 6.87
N THR A 221 -9.92 10.83 7.86
CA THR A 221 -9.44 9.52 8.33
C THR A 221 -10.56 8.50 8.34
N LEU A 222 -10.32 7.38 7.67
CA LEU A 222 -11.22 6.22 7.64
C LEU A 222 -10.74 5.18 8.66
N ALA A 223 -11.61 4.81 9.60
CA ALA A 223 -11.39 3.69 10.50
C ALA A 223 -12.03 2.42 9.93
N LEU A 224 -11.25 1.33 9.90
CA LEU A 224 -11.61 0.02 9.36
C LEU A 224 -11.43 -1.05 10.44
N GLU A 225 -12.31 -2.05 10.47
CA GLU A 225 -12.12 -3.22 11.32
C GLU A 225 -10.80 -3.95 10.97
N GLU A 226 -10.26 -4.71 11.93
CA GLU A 226 -9.17 -5.64 11.62
C GLU A 226 -9.71 -6.78 10.75
N ALA A 227 -9.09 -6.99 9.58
CA ALA A 227 -9.46 -8.10 8.71
C ALA A 227 -9.21 -9.43 9.43
N GLN A 228 -10.22 -10.30 9.43
CA GLN A 228 -10.13 -11.61 10.06
C GLN A 228 -9.30 -12.58 9.21
N GLY A 229 -8.68 -13.55 9.88
CA GLY A 229 -7.96 -14.63 9.22
C GLY A 229 -6.51 -14.30 8.88
N THR A 230 -5.95 -15.03 7.90
CA THR A 230 -4.54 -14.97 7.53
C THR A 230 -4.38 -14.38 6.12
N ALA A 231 -3.42 -13.47 5.94
CA ALA A 231 -3.12 -12.93 4.61
C ALA A 231 -2.62 -14.02 3.67
N LEU A 232 -3.04 -14.01 2.40
CA LEU A 232 -2.62 -14.97 1.37
C LEU A 232 -1.09 -15.05 1.26
N GLN A 233 -0.40 -13.91 1.38
CA GLN A 233 1.06 -13.85 1.41
C GLN A 233 1.67 -14.73 2.51
N GLN A 234 1.08 -14.73 3.70
CA GLN A 234 1.57 -15.52 4.84
C GLN A 234 1.32 -17.02 4.63
N MET A 235 0.17 -17.38 4.05
CA MET A 235 -0.15 -18.78 3.71
C MET A 235 0.81 -19.35 2.66
N LEU A 236 1.19 -18.54 1.67
CA LEU A 236 2.19 -18.91 0.67
C LEU A 236 3.59 -19.08 1.26
N LEU A 237 3.95 -18.33 2.30
CA LEU A 237 5.29 -18.35 2.91
C LEU A 237 5.49 -19.47 3.94
N HIS A 238 4.50 -19.71 4.80
CA HIS A 238 4.69 -20.49 6.02
C HIS A 238 4.15 -21.92 5.95
N GLY A 239 3.67 -22.34 4.78
CA GLY A 239 3.07 -23.66 4.61
C GLY A 239 1.64 -23.71 5.17
N GLY A 240 0.72 -24.12 4.33
CA GLY A 240 -0.70 -24.29 4.59
C GLY A 240 -1.33 -24.85 3.31
N ASP A 241 -2.64 -25.13 3.29
CA ASP A 241 -3.31 -25.50 2.05
C ASP A 241 -3.50 -24.28 1.14
N TRP A 242 -2.37 -23.76 0.61
CA TRP A 242 -2.37 -22.63 -0.30
C TRP A 242 -3.12 -22.95 -1.59
N ARG A 243 -3.29 -24.24 -1.94
CA ARG A 243 -4.06 -24.65 -3.12
C ARG A 243 -5.54 -24.38 -2.90
N ALA A 244 -6.11 -24.81 -1.77
CA ALA A 244 -7.49 -24.48 -1.41
C ALA A 244 -7.66 -22.95 -1.29
N ALA A 245 -6.73 -22.27 -0.62
CA ALA A 245 -6.76 -20.82 -0.48
C ALA A 245 -6.77 -20.09 -1.83
N LEU A 246 -5.89 -20.45 -2.77
CA LEU A 246 -5.84 -19.81 -4.09
C LEU A 246 -7.10 -20.09 -4.91
N ARG A 247 -7.71 -21.27 -4.76
CA ARG A 247 -9.00 -21.53 -5.42
C ARG A 247 -10.12 -20.68 -4.84
N ALA A 248 -10.19 -20.54 -3.51
CA ALA A 248 -11.13 -19.64 -2.87
C ALA A 248 -10.93 -18.19 -3.32
N VAL A 249 -9.68 -17.73 -3.38
CA VAL A 249 -9.31 -16.40 -3.88
C VAL A 249 -9.68 -16.21 -5.35
N ALA A 250 -9.44 -17.20 -6.21
CA ALA A 250 -9.83 -17.14 -7.61
C ALA A 250 -11.34 -16.98 -7.78
N ARG A 251 -12.15 -17.76 -7.04
CA ARG A 251 -13.61 -17.62 -7.01
C ARG A 251 -14.06 -16.26 -6.49
N ALA A 252 -13.43 -15.77 -5.43
CA ALA A 252 -13.70 -14.45 -4.86
C ALA A 252 -13.41 -13.31 -5.85
N VAL A 253 -12.28 -13.37 -6.56
CA VAL A 253 -11.91 -12.38 -7.58
C VAL A 253 -12.85 -12.47 -8.78
N ALA A 254 -13.16 -13.67 -9.27
CA ALA A 254 -14.12 -13.89 -10.35
C ALA A 254 -15.51 -13.33 -10.01
N ALA A 255 -15.98 -13.55 -8.78
CA ALA A 255 -17.25 -12.99 -8.31
C ALA A 255 -17.19 -11.46 -8.19
N PHE A 256 -16.08 -10.90 -7.68
CA PHE A 256 -15.91 -9.44 -7.59
C PHE A 256 -15.93 -8.79 -8.98
N ASN A 257 -15.23 -9.37 -9.96
CA ASN A 257 -15.20 -8.87 -11.34
C ASN A 257 -16.54 -9.01 -12.07
N GLN A 258 -17.49 -9.78 -11.54
CA GLN A 258 -18.85 -9.93 -12.10
C GLN A 258 -19.92 -9.27 -11.23
N ALA A 259 -19.52 -8.63 -10.14
CA ALA A 259 -20.46 -8.04 -9.20
C ALA A 259 -21.07 -6.75 -9.76
N ASP A 260 -22.33 -6.52 -9.43
CA ASP A 260 -22.93 -5.20 -9.56
C ASP A 260 -22.48 -4.34 -8.36
N VAL A 261 -21.59 -3.37 -8.60
CA VAL A 261 -20.98 -2.51 -7.57
C VAL A 261 -21.28 -1.06 -7.93
N PRO A 262 -21.65 -0.19 -6.95
CA PRO A 262 -21.98 1.20 -7.21
C PRO A 262 -20.73 2.05 -7.46
N LEU A 263 -20.07 1.82 -8.59
CA LEU A 263 -18.89 2.54 -9.05
C LEU A 263 -19.28 3.53 -10.14
N THR A 264 -18.51 4.60 -10.26
CA THR A 264 -18.68 5.62 -11.30
C THR A 264 -17.38 5.91 -12.06
N GLU A 265 -16.24 5.56 -11.47
CA GLU A 265 -14.93 5.79 -12.06
C GLU A 265 -14.57 4.65 -13.02
N HIS A 266 -13.98 5.02 -14.17
CA HIS A 266 -13.48 4.09 -15.18
C HIS A 266 -11.97 4.21 -15.32
N HIS A 267 -11.31 3.10 -15.64
CA HIS A 267 -9.91 3.00 -16.01
C HIS A 267 -9.86 2.35 -17.39
N CYS A 268 -9.73 3.18 -18.42
CA CYS A 268 -9.81 2.72 -19.81
C CYS A 268 -8.46 2.17 -20.29
N LEU A 269 -8.44 1.59 -21.50
CA LEU A 269 -7.20 1.09 -22.11
C LEU A 269 -6.09 2.16 -22.14
N ALA A 270 -6.42 3.42 -22.46
CA ALA A 270 -5.44 4.49 -22.48
C ALA A 270 -4.80 4.74 -21.11
N ASP A 271 -5.57 4.68 -20.03
CA ASP A 271 -5.05 4.81 -18.67
C ASP A 271 -4.18 3.61 -18.27
N GLN A 272 -4.55 2.41 -18.71
CA GLN A 272 -3.75 1.20 -18.54
C GLN A 272 -2.42 1.30 -19.26
N LEU A 273 -2.42 1.68 -20.54
CA LEU A 273 -1.19 1.87 -21.31
C LEU A 273 -0.32 2.97 -20.69
N ALA A 274 -0.91 4.04 -20.16
CA ALA A 274 -0.19 5.08 -19.44
C ALA A 274 0.49 4.57 -18.15
N ASP A 275 -0.17 3.69 -17.39
CA ASP A 275 0.41 3.05 -16.19
C ASP A 275 1.60 2.15 -16.55
N VAL A 276 1.45 1.28 -17.55
CA VAL A 276 2.53 0.43 -18.08
C VAL A 276 3.69 1.28 -18.58
N ASN A 277 3.42 2.32 -19.39
CA ASN A 277 4.44 3.20 -19.95
C ASN A 277 5.23 3.96 -18.87
N ARG A 278 4.56 4.39 -17.80
CA ARG A 278 5.20 5.03 -16.66
C ARG A 278 6.13 4.07 -15.93
N ALA A 279 5.70 2.82 -15.72
CA ALA A 279 6.54 1.80 -15.11
C ALA A 279 7.72 1.41 -16.01
N ALA A 280 7.49 1.19 -17.30
CA ALA A 280 8.50 0.89 -18.29
C ALA A 280 9.56 2.00 -18.35
N SER A 281 9.15 3.26 -18.39
CA SER A 281 10.07 4.41 -18.38
C SER A 281 10.96 4.43 -17.15
N LEU A 282 10.40 4.08 -15.98
CA LEU A 282 11.15 4.00 -14.74
C LEU A 282 12.17 2.84 -14.76
N VAL A 283 11.77 1.66 -15.23
CA VAL A 283 12.67 0.50 -15.35
C VAL A 283 13.82 0.78 -16.34
N ARG A 284 13.53 1.38 -17.51
CA ARG A 284 14.56 1.74 -18.51
C ARG A 284 15.55 2.80 -18.02
N TRP A 285 15.15 3.60 -17.04
CA TRP A 285 16.01 4.58 -16.39
C TRP A 285 16.86 3.94 -15.29
N ALA A 286 16.25 3.11 -14.43
CA ALA A 286 16.91 2.45 -13.32
C ALA A 286 17.86 1.30 -13.73
N CYS A 287 17.51 0.57 -14.80
CA CYS A 287 18.25 -0.58 -15.34
C CYS A 287 18.49 -0.38 -16.85
N PRO A 288 19.51 0.41 -17.26
CA PRO A 288 19.80 0.69 -18.66
C PRO A 288 20.01 -0.56 -19.53
N GLU A 289 20.55 -1.62 -18.96
CA GLU A 289 20.79 -2.93 -19.59
C GLU A 289 19.50 -3.64 -20.04
N LEU A 290 18.37 -3.37 -19.38
CA LEU A 290 17.07 -3.95 -19.73
C LEU A 290 16.30 -3.13 -20.77
N ARG A 291 16.86 -2.00 -21.23
CA ARG A 291 16.13 -0.99 -22.02
C ARG A 291 15.53 -1.54 -23.31
N ALA A 292 16.29 -2.33 -24.07
CA ALA A 292 15.84 -2.90 -25.34
C ALA A 292 14.68 -3.89 -25.13
N GLN A 293 14.82 -4.80 -24.15
CA GLN A 293 13.78 -5.78 -23.82
C GLN A 293 12.48 -5.11 -23.37
N VAL A 294 12.57 -4.14 -22.46
CA VAL A 294 11.39 -3.42 -21.96
C VAL A 294 10.71 -2.64 -23.09
N LYS A 295 11.47 -2.01 -24.01
CA LYS A 295 10.87 -1.34 -25.18
C LYS A 295 10.08 -2.31 -26.06
N ALA A 296 10.64 -3.49 -26.36
CA ALA A 296 9.97 -4.49 -27.17
C ALA A 296 8.68 -4.99 -26.52
N LEU A 297 8.73 -5.28 -25.21
CA LEU A 297 7.55 -5.72 -24.46
C LEU A 297 6.46 -4.65 -24.41
N THR A 298 6.82 -3.39 -24.17
CA THR A 298 5.87 -2.28 -24.17
C THR A 298 5.21 -2.09 -25.54
N ALA A 299 5.98 -2.15 -26.63
CA ALA A 299 5.44 -2.05 -27.98
C ALA A 299 4.47 -3.20 -28.31
N ALA A 300 4.77 -4.44 -27.86
CA ALA A 300 3.86 -5.57 -28.02
C ALA A 300 2.55 -5.39 -27.25
N ILE A 301 2.60 -4.84 -26.04
CA ILE A 301 1.41 -4.51 -25.24
C ILE A 301 0.56 -3.45 -25.96
N GLU A 302 1.18 -2.37 -26.43
CA GLU A 302 0.49 -1.27 -27.13
C GLU A 302 -0.17 -1.74 -28.42
N ALA A 303 0.47 -2.67 -29.15
CA ALA A 303 -0.09 -3.21 -30.39
C ALA A 303 -1.15 -4.29 -30.17
N GLY A 304 -1.08 -5.02 -29.06
CA GLY A 304 -1.90 -6.23 -28.85
C GLY A 304 -3.12 -6.03 -27.95
N LEU A 305 -3.13 -5.00 -27.10
CA LEU A 305 -4.28 -4.74 -26.22
C LEU A 305 -5.39 -3.96 -26.92
N THR A 306 -6.63 -4.38 -26.71
CA THR A 306 -7.84 -3.74 -27.22
C THR A 306 -8.85 -3.52 -26.10
N ASP A 307 -9.72 -2.52 -26.26
CA ASP A 307 -10.81 -2.27 -25.31
C ASP A 307 -11.75 -3.48 -25.20
N VAL A 308 -12.23 -3.71 -23.98
CA VAL A 308 -13.22 -4.74 -23.64
C VAL A 308 -14.32 -4.11 -22.77
N PRO A 309 -15.52 -4.70 -22.71
CA PRO A 309 -16.54 -4.28 -21.76
C PRO A 309 -15.96 -4.24 -20.33
N PRO A 310 -16.04 -3.10 -19.64
CA PRO A 310 -15.39 -2.95 -18.33
C PRO A 310 -16.18 -3.67 -17.24
N ALA A 311 -15.47 -4.13 -16.22
CA ALA A 311 -16.02 -4.77 -15.04
C ALA A 311 -15.35 -4.22 -13.76
N PRO A 312 -15.92 -4.42 -12.56
CA PRO A 312 -15.30 -3.94 -11.34
C PRO A 312 -13.93 -4.57 -11.12
N ILE A 313 -12.93 -3.73 -10.86
CA ILE A 313 -11.57 -4.16 -10.51
C ILE A 313 -11.09 -3.43 -9.25
N HIS A 314 -10.38 -4.16 -8.39
CA HIS A 314 -9.70 -3.72 -7.18
C HIS A 314 -8.53 -2.78 -7.47
N ARG A 315 -7.82 -3.02 -8.57
CA ARG A 315 -6.76 -2.17 -9.14
C ARG A 315 -5.45 -2.05 -8.34
N ASP A 316 -5.41 -2.59 -7.12
CA ASP A 316 -4.21 -2.85 -6.30
C ASP A 316 -4.26 -4.24 -5.66
N LEU A 317 -4.77 -5.25 -6.39
CA LEU A 317 -4.91 -6.63 -5.91
C LEU A 317 -3.53 -7.32 -5.82
N LYS A 318 -3.15 -7.75 -4.62
CA LYS A 318 -1.90 -8.47 -4.34
C LYS A 318 -2.02 -9.29 -3.06
N THR A 319 -1.03 -10.16 -2.82
CA THR A 319 -1.08 -11.22 -1.80
C THR A 319 -1.23 -10.74 -0.36
N ASP A 320 -0.81 -9.52 -0.02
CA ASP A 320 -0.97 -8.90 1.30
C ASP A 320 -2.29 -8.14 1.47
N HIS A 321 -3.09 -8.02 0.41
CA HIS A 321 -4.39 -7.35 0.40
C HIS A 321 -5.58 -8.32 0.44
N ILE A 322 -5.30 -9.62 0.58
CA ILE A 322 -6.28 -10.70 0.54
C ILE A 322 -6.12 -11.52 1.81
N PHE A 323 -7.19 -11.62 2.60
CA PHE A 323 -7.22 -12.37 3.85
C PHE A 323 -8.19 -13.54 3.76
N LEU A 324 -7.86 -14.64 4.42
CA LEU A 324 -8.67 -15.85 4.44
C LEU A 324 -8.98 -16.28 5.87
N SER A 325 -10.27 -16.45 6.16
CA SER A 325 -10.78 -17.05 7.40
C SER A 325 -11.62 -18.28 7.03
N GLY A 326 -11.03 -19.47 7.07
CA GLY A 326 -11.59 -20.65 6.39
C GLY A 326 -11.71 -20.40 4.88
N ASP A 327 -12.87 -20.69 4.30
CA ASP A 327 -13.16 -20.44 2.88
C ASP A 327 -13.59 -18.98 2.59
N GLN A 328 -13.78 -18.15 3.62
CA GLN A 328 -14.19 -16.77 3.43
C GLN A 328 -12.98 -15.90 3.05
N VAL A 329 -13.03 -15.33 1.85
CA VAL A 329 -12.05 -14.34 1.37
C VAL A 329 -12.48 -12.93 1.78
N ILE A 330 -11.55 -12.12 2.27
CA ILE A 330 -11.75 -10.71 2.64
C ILE A 330 -10.75 -9.85 1.86
N PHE A 331 -11.26 -8.89 1.08
CA PHE A 331 -10.46 -7.89 0.40
C PHE A 331 -10.26 -6.63 1.26
N ILE A 332 -9.02 -6.12 1.25
CA ILE A 332 -8.65 -4.85 1.89
C ILE A 332 -8.03 -3.89 0.89
N ASP A 333 -7.97 -2.60 1.24
CA ASP A 333 -7.38 -1.53 0.41
C ASP A 333 -8.14 -1.23 -0.90
N LEU A 334 -9.46 -1.07 -0.79
CA LEU A 334 -10.38 -0.74 -1.89
C LEU A 334 -10.37 0.75 -2.31
N ASP A 335 -9.30 1.49 -2.04
CA ASP A 335 -9.23 2.93 -2.41
C ASP A 335 -9.19 3.16 -3.92
N SER A 336 -8.74 2.15 -4.68
CA SER A 336 -8.46 2.27 -6.12
C SER A 336 -9.49 1.55 -6.98
N VAL A 337 -10.60 1.09 -6.39
CA VAL A 337 -11.64 0.33 -7.09
C VAL A 337 -12.29 1.20 -8.16
N VAL A 338 -12.40 0.66 -9.36
CA VAL A 338 -12.93 1.32 -10.57
C VAL A 338 -13.52 0.27 -11.51
N PHE A 339 -14.27 0.69 -12.52
CA PHE A 339 -14.55 -0.13 -13.69
C PHE A 339 -13.32 -0.16 -14.62
N GLY A 340 -12.89 -1.34 -15.06
CA GLY A 340 -11.78 -1.48 -16.00
C GLY A 340 -11.75 -2.86 -16.63
N ASP A 341 -10.66 -3.21 -17.30
CA ASP A 341 -10.53 -4.53 -17.90
C ASP A 341 -10.57 -5.64 -16.81
N PRO A 342 -11.51 -6.60 -16.89
CA PRO A 342 -11.74 -7.60 -15.84
C PRO A 342 -10.51 -8.46 -15.54
N VAL A 343 -9.60 -8.67 -16.50
CA VAL A 343 -8.43 -9.54 -16.27
C VAL A 343 -7.21 -8.79 -15.73
N ARG A 344 -7.30 -7.46 -15.54
CA ARG A 344 -6.22 -6.63 -15.00
C ARG A 344 -5.80 -7.04 -13.59
N ASP A 345 -6.75 -7.32 -12.70
CA ASP A 345 -6.51 -7.74 -11.32
C ASP A 345 -5.91 -9.16 -11.23
N PRO A 346 -6.51 -10.19 -11.86
CA PRO A 346 -5.91 -11.52 -11.97
C PRO A 346 -4.47 -11.48 -12.48
N ALA A 347 -4.20 -10.67 -13.51
CA ALA A 347 -2.87 -10.53 -14.08
C ALA A 347 -1.88 -9.88 -13.09
N HIS A 348 -2.31 -8.88 -12.32
CA HIS A 348 -1.50 -8.26 -11.27
C HIS A 348 -1.18 -9.23 -10.13
N LEU A 349 -2.16 -10.01 -9.67
CA LEU A 349 -1.93 -11.00 -8.64
C LEU A 349 -0.93 -12.09 -9.11
N VAL A 350 -1.10 -12.58 -10.35
CA VAL A 350 -0.18 -13.52 -10.98
C VAL A 350 1.23 -12.94 -11.12
N ALA A 351 1.36 -11.67 -11.52
CA ALA A 351 2.64 -10.99 -11.63
C ALA A 351 3.31 -10.85 -10.25
N HIS A 352 2.55 -10.50 -9.21
CA HIS A 352 3.05 -10.42 -7.83
C HIS A 352 3.59 -11.76 -7.32
N ILE A 353 2.85 -12.85 -7.55
CA ILE A 353 3.26 -14.21 -7.17
C ILE A 353 4.50 -14.63 -7.99
N THR A 354 4.46 -14.47 -9.31
CA THR A 354 5.53 -14.90 -10.23
C THR A 354 6.84 -14.14 -9.99
N ALA A 355 6.77 -12.84 -9.75
CA ALA A 355 7.92 -12.00 -9.41
C ALA A 355 8.33 -12.15 -7.92
N ARG A 356 7.57 -12.92 -7.13
CA ARG A 356 7.79 -13.19 -5.71
C ARG A 356 7.91 -11.93 -4.85
N VAL A 357 7.09 -10.92 -5.13
CA VAL A 357 7.04 -9.69 -4.33
C VAL A 357 6.57 -10.03 -2.92
N GLY A 358 7.43 -9.82 -1.92
CA GLY A 358 7.14 -10.22 -0.53
C GLY A 358 7.13 -11.73 -0.29
N LEU A 359 7.60 -12.52 -1.27
CA LEU A 359 7.61 -13.98 -1.27
C LEU A 359 9.03 -14.54 -1.53
N ASP A 360 10.06 -13.84 -1.08
CA ASP A 360 11.47 -14.18 -1.39
C ASP A 360 11.85 -15.61 -0.96
N ALA A 361 11.24 -16.10 0.12
CA ALA A 361 11.47 -17.46 0.63
C ALA A 361 10.72 -18.56 -0.16
N LEU A 362 9.74 -18.20 -0.99
CA LEU A 362 9.00 -19.15 -1.82
C LEU A 362 9.86 -19.59 -3.04
N PRO A 363 10.06 -20.90 -3.27
CA PRO A 363 10.75 -21.39 -4.46
C PRO A 363 10.05 -20.92 -5.74
N ALA A 364 10.84 -20.56 -6.77
CA ALA A 364 10.30 -19.95 -7.99
C ALA A 364 9.37 -20.89 -8.78
N ASP A 365 9.64 -22.19 -8.75
CA ASP A 365 8.80 -23.23 -9.32
C ASP A 365 7.49 -23.43 -8.54
N GLU A 366 7.52 -23.28 -7.21
CA GLU A 366 6.30 -23.27 -6.40
C GLU A 366 5.44 -22.04 -6.65
N ALA A 367 6.05 -20.86 -6.75
CA ALA A 367 5.36 -19.64 -7.14
C ALA A 367 4.66 -19.77 -8.51
N ARG A 368 5.30 -20.41 -9.49
CA ARG A 368 4.67 -20.71 -10.79
C ARG A 368 3.50 -21.69 -10.67
N ARG A 369 3.62 -22.73 -9.85
CA ARG A 369 2.52 -23.67 -9.57
C ARG A 369 1.34 -22.96 -8.89
N ALA A 370 1.61 -22.09 -7.93
CA ALA A 370 0.61 -21.27 -7.25
C ALA A 370 -0.13 -20.36 -8.24
N ALA A 371 0.61 -19.58 -9.05
CA ALA A 371 0.01 -18.73 -10.08
C ALA A 371 -0.88 -19.53 -11.04
N LYS A 372 -0.44 -20.72 -11.49
CA LYS A 372 -1.22 -21.59 -12.36
C LYS A 372 -2.53 -22.06 -11.70
N VAL A 373 -2.50 -22.49 -10.44
CA VAL A 373 -3.71 -22.92 -9.70
C VAL A 373 -4.73 -21.79 -9.65
N PHE A 374 -4.30 -20.57 -9.36
CA PHE A 374 -5.19 -19.41 -9.36
C PHE A 374 -5.79 -19.13 -10.74
N VAL A 375 -4.96 -19.12 -11.80
CA VAL A 375 -5.41 -18.84 -13.17
C VAL A 375 -6.42 -19.87 -13.66
N ASP A 376 -6.11 -21.16 -13.48
CA ASP A 376 -6.97 -22.26 -13.93
C ASP A 376 -8.35 -22.17 -13.24
N GLU A 377 -8.38 -21.90 -11.94
CA GLU A 377 -9.64 -21.72 -11.22
C GLU A 377 -10.36 -20.43 -11.65
N TYR A 378 -9.67 -19.29 -11.77
CA TYR A 378 -10.32 -18.02 -12.15
C TYR A 378 -11.06 -18.14 -13.48
N PHE A 379 -10.40 -18.70 -14.50
CA PHE A 379 -11.00 -18.89 -15.82
C PHE A 379 -12.07 -19.98 -15.88
N ALA A 380 -12.23 -20.81 -14.84
CA ALA A 380 -13.37 -21.72 -14.72
C ALA A 380 -14.66 -20.99 -14.26
N HIS A 381 -14.54 -19.78 -13.70
CA HIS A 381 -15.66 -19.03 -13.10
C HIS A 381 -15.97 -17.70 -13.80
N VAL A 382 -15.34 -17.40 -14.93
CA VAL A 382 -15.58 -16.17 -15.72
C VAL A 382 -15.85 -16.48 -17.20
N PRO A 383 -16.42 -15.55 -17.97
CA PRO A 383 -16.68 -15.75 -19.39
C PRO A 383 -15.40 -16.12 -20.18
N PRO A 384 -15.44 -17.14 -21.07
CA PRO A 384 -14.29 -17.51 -21.89
C PRO A 384 -13.71 -16.35 -22.74
N ALA A 385 -14.56 -15.38 -23.09
CA ALA A 385 -14.19 -14.18 -23.84
C ALA A 385 -13.19 -13.27 -23.11
N TRP A 386 -12.98 -13.43 -21.80
CA TRP A 386 -12.01 -12.64 -21.04
C TRP A 386 -10.57 -13.17 -21.19
N ARG A 387 -10.40 -14.41 -21.63
CA ARG A 387 -9.09 -15.07 -21.72
C ARG A 387 -8.12 -14.55 -22.81
N PRO A 388 -8.55 -14.13 -24.02
CA PRO A 388 -7.66 -13.88 -25.16
C PRO A 388 -6.51 -12.90 -24.89
N GLN A 389 -6.70 -11.88 -24.05
CA GLN A 389 -5.69 -10.84 -23.79
C GLN A 389 -4.93 -11.04 -22.46
N PHE A 390 -5.25 -12.11 -21.71
CA PHE A 390 -4.75 -12.30 -20.35
C PHE A 390 -3.22 -12.33 -20.26
N GLU A 391 -2.55 -12.99 -21.21
CA GLU A 391 -1.09 -13.09 -21.20
C GLU A 391 -0.42 -11.73 -21.42
N LEU A 392 -0.95 -10.89 -22.33
CA LEU A 392 -0.47 -9.51 -22.52
C LEU A 392 -0.70 -8.66 -21.26
N HIS A 393 -1.83 -8.84 -20.57
CA HIS A 393 -2.04 -8.22 -19.25
C HIS A 393 -0.99 -8.67 -18.23
N CYS A 394 -0.60 -9.95 -18.23
CA CYS A 394 0.45 -10.45 -17.34
C CYS A 394 1.83 -9.86 -17.69
N VAL A 395 2.14 -9.67 -18.98
CA VAL A 395 3.37 -8.98 -19.41
C VAL A 395 3.38 -7.54 -18.89
N GLY A 396 2.30 -6.79 -19.08
CA GLY A 396 2.16 -5.42 -18.57
C GLY A 396 2.27 -5.35 -17.05
N ALA A 397 1.56 -6.22 -16.33
CA ALA A 397 1.61 -6.30 -14.89
C ALA A 397 3.02 -6.62 -14.35
N LEU A 398 3.79 -7.48 -15.02
CA LEU A 398 5.18 -7.76 -14.63
C LEU A 398 6.10 -6.54 -14.79
N ILE A 399 5.88 -5.71 -15.82
CA ILE A 399 6.58 -4.43 -15.98
C ILE A 399 6.17 -3.44 -14.88
N GLU A 400 4.88 -3.36 -14.55
CA GLU A 400 4.37 -2.53 -13.44
C GLU A 400 4.94 -2.97 -12.08
N VAL A 401 5.02 -4.28 -11.84
CA VAL A 401 5.64 -4.90 -10.66
C VAL A 401 7.14 -4.58 -10.60
N ALA A 402 7.87 -4.69 -11.71
CA ALA A 402 9.29 -4.32 -11.78
C ALA A 402 9.50 -2.84 -11.39
N GLY A 403 8.68 -1.94 -11.95
CA GLY A 403 8.69 -0.53 -11.52
C GLY A 403 8.33 -0.36 -10.04
N GLY A 404 7.42 -1.18 -9.51
CA GLY A 404 7.05 -1.25 -8.10
C GLY A 404 8.20 -1.66 -7.17
N ILE A 405 8.94 -2.71 -7.53
CA ILE A 405 10.11 -3.22 -6.80
C ILE A 405 11.16 -2.12 -6.65
N PHE A 406 11.48 -1.42 -7.75
CA PHE A 406 12.38 -0.26 -7.71
C PHE A 406 11.81 0.87 -6.84
N LYS A 407 10.54 1.26 -7.02
CA LYS A 407 9.91 2.33 -6.21
C LYS A 407 9.93 2.02 -4.72
N ARG A 408 9.81 0.75 -4.31
CA ARG A 408 9.87 0.33 -2.90
C ARG A 408 11.29 0.11 -2.39
N GLN A 409 12.30 0.27 -3.24
CA GLN A 409 13.71 0.05 -2.89
C GLN A 409 13.90 -1.30 -2.19
N GLU A 410 13.28 -2.35 -2.74
CA GLU A 410 13.36 -3.68 -2.12
C GLU A 410 14.82 -4.15 -2.02
N PRO A 411 15.16 -4.97 -1.01
CA PRO A 411 16.48 -5.60 -0.97
C PRO A 411 16.75 -6.37 -2.26
N ARG A 412 17.92 -6.14 -2.87
CA ARG A 412 18.31 -6.72 -4.18
C ARG A 412 17.31 -6.37 -5.30
N TRP A 413 16.80 -5.14 -5.29
CA TRP A 413 15.86 -4.69 -6.30
C TRP A 413 16.39 -4.81 -7.75
N PRO A 414 17.69 -4.59 -8.07
CA PRO A 414 18.14 -4.72 -9.46
C PRO A 414 17.95 -6.14 -9.99
N GLU A 415 18.34 -7.14 -9.21
CA GLU A 415 18.19 -8.56 -9.55
C GLU A 415 16.71 -8.95 -9.66
N LYS A 416 15.88 -8.46 -8.75
CA LYS A 416 14.43 -8.69 -8.77
C LYS A 416 13.75 -8.04 -9.98
N VAL A 417 14.16 -6.83 -10.36
CA VAL A 417 13.67 -6.13 -11.57
C VAL A 417 14.05 -6.92 -12.81
N ALA A 418 15.31 -7.35 -12.94
CA ALA A 418 15.76 -8.19 -14.04
C ALA A 418 14.98 -9.51 -14.12
N ALA A 419 14.72 -10.16 -12.98
CA ALA A 419 13.94 -11.40 -12.92
C ALA A 419 12.47 -11.20 -13.35
N ALA A 420 11.84 -10.08 -12.96
CA ALA A 420 10.48 -9.74 -13.37
C ALA A 420 10.39 -9.45 -14.88
N VAL A 421 11.34 -8.70 -15.45
CA VAL A 421 11.42 -8.45 -16.91
C VAL A 421 11.67 -9.75 -17.68
N ALA A 422 12.55 -10.63 -17.18
CA ALA A 422 12.78 -11.94 -17.78
C ALA A 422 11.53 -12.83 -17.72
N ALA A 423 10.73 -12.73 -16.65
CA ALA A 423 9.43 -13.40 -16.59
C ALA A 423 8.45 -12.84 -17.63
N ALA A 424 8.40 -11.51 -17.80
CA ALA A 424 7.55 -10.88 -18.80
C ALA A 424 7.91 -11.34 -20.22
N HIS A 425 9.21 -11.46 -20.52
CA HIS A 425 9.67 -12.00 -21.79
C HIS A 425 9.26 -13.46 -22.03
N ARG A 426 9.34 -14.32 -21.00
CA ARG A 426 8.88 -15.72 -21.12
C ARG A 426 7.38 -15.82 -21.37
N THR A 427 6.58 -14.97 -20.70
CA THR A 427 5.13 -14.91 -20.92
C THR A 427 4.82 -14.48 -22.35
N ALA A 428 5.45 -13.40 -22.84
CA ALA A 428 5.23 -12.90 -24.20
C ALA A 428 5.62 -13.90 -25.30
N ALA A 429 6.70 -14.68 -25.09
CA ALA A 429 7.13 -15.70 -26.04
C ALA A 429 6.15 -16.89 -26.17
N GLY A 430 5.25 -17.08 -25.19
CA GLY A 430 4.15 -18.03 -25.28
C GLY A 430 2.97 -17.50 -26.10
N THR A 431 2.77 -16.17 -26.12
CA THR A 431 1.65 -15.48 -26.77
C THR A 431 1.90 -15.15 -28.24
N LEU A 432 3.15 -14.90 -28.63
CA LEU A 432 3.55 -14.47 -29.98
C LEU A 432 3.89 -15.64 -30.93
N ARG A 433 3.36 -16.84 -30.67
CA ARG A 433 3.52 -18.02 -31.55
C ARG A 433 2.29 -18.28 -32.38
#